data_AF-A0A7L0B399-F1
#
_entry.id   AF-A0A7L0B399-F1
#
_cell.length_a   1.000
_cell.length_b   1.000
_cell.length_c   1.000
_cell.angle_alpha   90.00
_cell.angle_beta   90.00
_cell.angle_gamma   90.00
#
_symmetry.space_group_name_H-M   'P 1'
#
loop_
_entity.id
_entity.type
_entity.pdbx_description
1 polymer ?
#
loop_
_entity_poly.entity_id
_entity_poly.type
_entity_poly.pdbx_seq_one_letter_code
_entity_poly.pdbx_strand_id
1 'polypeptide(L)'
;QEGKHGVEGSGTLFYMVHCGKALYNNLLWRNWSPGALSKMVIIGNSFKGIEERLLSRILERDYSYIAKVLKGTEELALPAHPRYLDTFNDTSVHWFPLQKLKELSPEVWDFVEEPTYQDCDDLEIIRKEDRAGRHSPAAAE
;
A
#
# COMPACT_ATOMS: atom_id res chain seq x y z
N GLN A 1 8.41 3.79 -11.14
CA GLN A 1 7.49 4.31 -10.11
C GLN A 1 6.64 3.13 -9.70
N GLU A 2 6.76 2.75 -8.43
CA GLU A 2 6.27 1.52 -7.83
C GLU A 2 5.04 1.84 -6.96
N GLY A 3 4.07 2.58 -7.50
CA GLY A 3 2.90 3.06 -6.75
C GLY A 3 3.17 4.25 -5.81
N LYS A 4 4.38 4.80 -5.80
CA LYS A 4 4.86 5.89 -4.93
C LYS A 4 4.35 7.28 -5.38
N HIS A 5 3.03 7.46 -5.46
CA HIS A 5 2.40 8.73 -5.84
C HIS A 5 2.07 9.58 -4.59
N GLY A 6 2.30 10.88 -4.65
CA GLY A 6 2.01 11.81 -3.55
C GLY A 6 0.74 12.63 -3.80
N VAL A 7 0.06 13.07 -2.75
CA VAL A 7 -1.01 14.06 -2.85
C VAL A 7 -0.48 15.46 -3.15
N GLU A 8 -1.13 16.17 -4.06
CA GLU A 8 -0.70 17.50 -4.53
C GLU A 8 -1.52 18.64 -3.88
N GLY A 9 -1.74 18.55 -2.56
CA GLY A 9 -2.35 19.61 -1.75
C GLY A 9 -3.89 19.63 -1.74
N SER A 10 -4.56 18.97 -2.69
CA SER A 10 -6.02 18.81 -2.78
C SER A 10 -6.47 17.36 -2.50
N GLY A 11 -7.78 17.15 -2.38
CA GLY A 11 -8.36 15.82 -2.23
C GLY A 11 -8.03 14.94 -3.44
N THR A 12 -7.41 13.79 -3.22
CA THR A 12 -6.91 12.90 -4.28
C THR A 12 -7.54 11.50 -4.15
N LEU A 13 -8.08 11.01 -5.27
CA LEU A 13 -8.61 9.65 -5.38
C LEU A 13 -7.56 8.73 -6.03
N PHE A 14 -7.25 7.63 -5.37
CA PHE A 14 -6.41 6.55 -5.91
C PHE A 14 -7.30 5.36 -6.26
N TYR A 15 -7.42 5.05 -7.55
CA TYR A 15 -8.12 3.87 -8.03
C TYR A 15 -7.12 2.74 -8.27
N MET A 16 -7.15 1.72 -7.42
CA MET A 16 -6.10 0.69 -7.29
C MET A 16 -6.66 -0.73 -7.24
N VAL A 17 -7.86 -0.95 -7.78
CA VAL A 17 -8.49 -2.28 -7.81
C VAL A 17 -7.51 -3.32 -8.37
N HIS A 18 -7.37 -4.46 -7.68
CA HIS A 18 -6.43 -5.55 -8.01
C HIS A 18 -4.93 -5.19 -7.99
N CYS A 19 -4.55 -4.01 -7.50
CA CYS A 19 -3.13 -3.73 -7.26
C CYS A 19 -2.55 -4.67 -6.20
N GLY A 20 -1.27 -5.02 -6.34
CA GLY A 20 -0.53 -5.77 -5.34
C GLY A 20 -0.38 -5.01 -4.02
N LYS A 21 -0.23 -5.75 -2.91
CA LYS A 21 -0.16 -5.18 -1.54
C LYS A 21 0.98 -4.17 -1.36
N ALA A 22 2.11 -4.43 -2.03
CA ALA A 22 3.25 -3.52 -2.04
C ALA A 22 2.93 -2.14 -2.62
N LEU A 23 2.00 -2.05 -3.58
CA LEU A 23 1.59 -0.76 -4.15
C LEU A 23 0.82 0.09 -3.14
N TYR A 24 -0.08 -0.50 -2.37
CA TYR A 24 -0.76 0.23 -1.28
C TYR A 24 0.22 0.66 -0.19
N ASN A 25 1.11 -0.24 0.21
CA ASN A 25 2.11 0.04 1.24
C ASN A 25 3.05 1.18 0.80
N ASN A 26 3.49 1.19 -0.46
CA ASN A 26 4.28 2.28 -1.04
C ASN A 26 3.49 3.60 -1.17
N LEU A 27 2.21 3.52 -1.52
CA LEU A 27 1.35 4.70 -1.59
C LEU A 27 1.18 5.34 -0.21
N LEU A 28 0.94 4.54 0.82
CA LEU A 28 0.83 4.99 2.20
C LEU A 28 2.14 5.61 2.68
N TRP A 29 3.27 4.93 2.47
CA TRP A 29 4.61 5.45 2.78
C TRP A 29 4.84 6.83 2.15
N ARG A 30 4.52 6.99 0.87
CA ARG A 30 4.74 8.26 0.16
C ARG A 30 3.94 9.43 0.74
N ASN A 31 2.84 9.13 1.43
CA ASN A 31 1.91 10.10 2.00
C ASN A 31 1.85 10.02 3.53
N TRP A 32 2.88 9.51 4.20
CA TRP A 32 2.84 9.11 5.61
C TRP A 32 2.79 10.27 6.62
N SER A 33 1.68 11.00 6.62
CA SER A 33 1.38 12.01 7.64
C SER A 33 -0.13 12.16 7.79
N PRO A 34 -0.64 12.59 8.96
CA PRO A 34 -2.07 12.82 9.14
C PRO A 34 -2.65 13.80 8.13
N GLY A 35 -1.89 14.85 7.79
CA GLY A 35 -2.34 15.90 6.86
C GLY A 35 -2.39 15.45 5.40
N ALA A 36 -1.53 14.52 4.98
CA ALA A 36 -1.57 13.97 3.63
C ALA A 36 -2.61 12.85 3.50
N LEU A 37 -2.60 11.86 4.42
CA LEU A 37 -3.55 10.75 4.41
C LEU A 37 -5.01 11.23 4.49
N SER A 38 -5.30 12.25 5.29
CA SER A 38 -6.66 12.81 5.39
C SER A 38 -7.20 13.45 4.11
N LYS A 39 -6.36 13.63 3.09
CA LYS A 39 -6.75 14.12 1.75
C LYS A 39 -6.88 13.00 0.73
N MET A 40 -6.71 11.75 1.14
CA MET A 40 -6.72 10.59 0.24
C MET A 40 -8.01 9.80 0.37
N VAL A 41 -8.50 9.35 -0.77
CA VAL A 41 -9.47 8.26 -0.87
C VAL A 41 -8.84 7.17 -1.71
N ILE A 42 -8.97 5.92 -1.30
CA ILE A 42 -8.52 4.76 -2.09
C ILE A 42 -9.76 3.95 -2.45
N ILE A 43 -9.87 3.54 -3.71
CA ILE A 43 -10.78 2.47 -4.13
C ILE A 43 -9.89 1.30 -4.53
N GLY A 44 -9.90 0.23 -3.74
CA GLY A 44 -8.94 -0.85 -3.87
C GLY A 44 -9.34 -2.09 -3.09
N ASN A 45 -8.39 -2.98 -2.86
CA ASN A 45 -8.57 -4.21 -2.11
C ASN A 45 -8.66 -3.90 -0.62
N SER A 46 -9.50 -4.66 0.08
CA SER A 46 -9.76 -4.48 1.50
C SER A 46 -8.49 -4.52 2.35
N PHE A 47 -8.25 -3.50 3.17
CA PHE A 47 -7.12 -3.49 4.10
C PHE A 47 -7.37 -4.46 5.24
N LYS A 48 -8.63 -4.52 5.71
CA LYS A 48 -9.07 -5.56 6.63
C LYS A 48 -8.97 -6.96 6.01
N GLY A 49 -9.35 -7.13 4.75
CA GLY A 49 -9.17 -8.40 4.04
C GLY A 49 -7.70 -8.78 3.85
N ILE A 50 -6.79 -7.81 3.68
CA ILE A 50 -5.35 -8.05 3.67
C ILE A 50 -4.86 -8.49 5.06
N GLU A 51 -5.31 -7.82 6.14
CA GLU A 51 -5.02 -8.19 7.53
C GLU A 51 -5.46 -9.63 7.86
N GLU A 52 -6.69 -10.00 7.47
CA GLU A 52 -7.27 -11.31 7.77
C GLU A 52 -6.58 -12.46 7.02
N ARG A 53 -6.03 -12.20 5.83
CA ARG A 53 -5.42 -13.23 4.96
C ARG A 53 -3.92 -13.40 5.19
N LEU A 54 -3.24 -12.41 5.77
CA LEU A 54 -1.81 -12.48 6.04
C LEU A 54 -1.53 -12.86 7.49
N LEU A 55 -0.43 -13.58 7.71
CA LEU A 55 0.09 -13.74 9.07
C LEU A 55 0.52 -12.38 9.62
N SER A 56 0.18 -12.07 10.87
CA SER A 56 0.50 -10.76 11.49
C SER A 56 1.99 -10.41 11.37
N ARG A 57 2.87 -11.40 11.57
CA ARG A 57 4.33 -11.21 11.41
C ARG A 57 4.75 -10.79 10.00
N ILE A 58 4.04 -11.25 8.96
CA ILE A 58 4.32 -10.90 7.56
C ILE A 58 3.76 -9.52 7.27
N LEU A 59 2.51 -9.25 7.70
CA LEU A 59 1.88 -7.93 7.56
C LEU A 59 2.73 -6.84 8.21
N GLU A 60 3.17 -7.04 9.45
CA GLU A 60 3.98 -6.06 10.19
C GLU A 60 5.39 -5.88 9.61
N ARG A 61 6.00 -6.94 9.08
CA ARG A 61 7.34 -6.90 8.49
C ARG A 61 7.35 -6.28 7.10
N ASP A 62 6.48 -6.75 6.20
CA ASP A 62 6.54 -6.44 4.77
C ASP A 62 5.57 -5.32 4.37
N TYR A 63 4.48 -5.17 5.09
CA TYR A 63 3.39 -4.23 4.78
C TYR A 63 3.05 -3.34 5.99
N SER A 64 4.11 -2.90 6.68
CA SER A 64 4.05 -2.16 7.93
C SER A 64 3.17 -0.90 7.88
N TYR A 65 3.13 -0.19 6.75
CA TYR A 65 2.28 0.99 6.59
C TYR A 65 0.80 0.63 6.55
N ILE A 66 0.43 -0.49 5.90
CA ILE A 66 -0.93 -1.03 5.96
C ILE A 66 -1.25 -1.40 7.41
N ALA A 67 -0.38 -2.19 8.06
CA ALA A 67 -0.57 -2.63 9.45
C ALA A 67 -0.83 -1.46 10.42
N LYS A 68 -0.03 -0.39 10.31
CA LYS A 68 -0.07 0.77 11.19
C LYS A 68 -1.28 1.67 10.95
N VAL A 69 -1.78 1.76 9.71
CA VAL A 69 -2.88 2.67 9.36
C VAL A 69 -4.26 2.08 9.61
N LEU A 70 -4.40 0.76 9.84
CA LEU A 70 -5.68 0.06 9.98
C LEU A 70 -6.64 0.77 10.97
N LYS A 71 -6.18 1.11 12.18
CA LYS A 71 -7.00 1.82 13.19
C LYS A 71 -7.37 3.25 12.78
N GLY A 72 -6.53 3.88 11.95
CA GLY A 72 -6.73 5.22 11.39
C GLY A 72 -7.58 5.25 10.12
N THR A 73 -7.99 4.09 9.62
CA THR A 73 -8.71 3.92 8.36
C THR A 73 -10.19 3.69 8.63
N GLU A 74 -11.04 4.32 7.83
CA GLU A 74 -12.41 3.87 7.62
C GLU A 74 -12.49 3.13 6.30
N GLU A 75 -13.24 2.05 6.30
CA GLU A 75 -13.34 1.18 5.15
C GLU A 75 -14.81 0.77 4.93
N LEU A 76 -15.27 0.90 3.69
CA LEU A 76 -16.58 0.45 3.27
C LEU A 76 -16.47 -0.47 2.05
N ALA A 77 -16.86 -1.73 2.21
CA ALA A 77 -16.92 -2.68 1.11
C ALA A 77 -17.93 -2.21 0.04
N LEU A 78 -17.53 -2.28 -1.23
CA LEU A 78 -18.44 -2.06 -2.34
C LEU A 78 -19.35 -3.28 -2.54
N PRO A 79 -20.58 -3.09 -3.05
CA PRO A 79 -21.47 -4.20 -3.35
C PRO A 79 -20.82 -5.18 -4.34
N ALA A 80 -20.88 -6.47 -4.02
CA ALA A 80 -20.43 -7.51 -4.93
C ALA A 80 -21.24 -7.49 -6.22
N HIS A 81 -20.58 -7.67 -7.35
CA HIS A 81 -21.27 -7.76 -8.64
C HIS A 81 -21.96 -9.13 -8.78
N PRO A 82 -23.25 -9.22 -9.16
CA PRO A 82 -23.99 -10.48 -9.21
C PRO A 82 -23.38 -11.56 -10.12
N ARG A 83 -22.63 -11.14 -11.14
CA ARG A 83 -21.97 -12.02 -12.13
C ARG A 83 -20.49 -12.28 -11.85
N TYR A 84 -19.82 -11.40 -11.11
CA TYR A 84 -18.35 -11.43 -10.94
C TYR A 84 -18.04 -11.51 -9.44
N LEU A 85 -18.46 -12.63 -8.85
CA LEU A 85 -18.42 -12.88 -7.40
C LEU A 85 -17.01 -13.14 -6.87
N ASP A 86 -16.04 -13.36 -7.74
CA ASP A 86 -14.65 -13.67 -7.42
C ASP A 86 -13.69 -12.53 -7.78
N THR A 87 -14.10 -11.63 -8.67
CA THR A 87 -13.24 -10.57 -9.20
C THR A 87 -13.32 -9.32 -8.32
N PHE A 88 -14.51 -8.78 -8.03
CA PHE A 88 -14.65 -7.52 -7.27
C PHE A 88 -15.12 -7.73 -5.83
N ASN A 89 -14.97 -8.94 -5.32
CA ASN A 89 -15.47 -9.33 -4.00
C ASN A 89 -14.71 -8.72 -2.82
N ASP A 90 -13.50 -8.22 -3.07
CA ASP A 90 -12.65 -7.59 -2.06
C ASP A 90 -12.49 -6.09 -2.26
N THR A 91 -13.29 -5.48 -3.14
CA THR A 91 -13.15 -4.04 -3.41
C THR A 91 -13.83 -3.21 -2.34
N SER A 92 -13.12 -2.25 -1.77
CA SER A 92 -13.64 -1.30 -0.79
C SER A 92 -13.17 0.13 -1.06
N VAL A 93 -13.89 1.07 -0.45
CA VAL A 93 -13.52 2.48 -0.38
C VAL A 93 -12.86 2.71 0.96
N HIS A 94 -11.66 3.27 0.95
CA HIS A 94 -10.91 3.66 2.14
C HIS A 94 -10.78 5.17 2.21
N TRP A 95 -10.98 5.72 3.40
CA TRP A 95 -10.63 7.09 3.70
C TRP A 95 -10.05 7.17 5.11
N PHE A 96 -9.33 8.26 5.40
CA PHE A 96 -8.56 8.37 6.62
C PHE A 96 -9.02 9.60 7.41
N PRO A 97 -10.03 9.49 8.28
CA PRO A 97 -10.51 10.62 9.06
C PRO A 97 -9.38 11.22 9.91
N LEU A 98 -9.17 12.53 9.80
CA LEU A 98 -8.10 13.21 10.54
C LEU A 98 -8.19 12.99 12.06
N GLN A 99 -9.39 12.81 12.59
CA GLN A 99 -9.62 12.52 14.02
C GLN A 99 -9.04 11.15 14.39
N LYS A 100 -9.39 10.08 13.65
CA LYS A 100 -8.84 8.74 13.86
C LYS A 100 -7.32 8.69 13.69
N LEU A 101 -6.77 9.43 12.72
CA LEU A 101 -5.32 9.52 12.53
C LEU A 101 -4.62 10.18 13.73
N LYS A 102 -5.23 11.18 14.36
CA LYS A 102 -4.70 11.83 15.57
C LYS A 102 -4.79 10.97 16.82
N GLU A 103 -5.66 9.95 16.83
CA GLU A 103 -5.77 8.98 17.91
C GLU A 103 -4.71 7.88 17.83
N LEU A 104 -4.00 7.76 16.70
CA LEU A 104 -2.86 6.86 16.58
C LEU A 104 -1.68 7.35 17.45
N SER A 105 -0.90 6.39 17.92
CA SER A 105 0.30 6.66 18.71
C SER A 105 1.27 7.56 17.92
N PRO A 106 1.89 8.59 18.54
CA PRO A 106 2.83 9.47 17.84
C PRO A 106 3.96 8.72 17.13
N GLU A 107 4.45 7.62 17.72
CA GLU A 107 5.55 6.81 17.18
C GLU A 107 5.19 6.12 15.85
N VAL A 108 3.89 6.03 15.51
CA VAL A 108 3.44 5.55 14.20
C VAL A 108 3.97 6.45 13.08
N TRP A 109 4.02 7.76 13.33
CA TRP A 109 4.40 8.77 12.34
C TRP A 109 5.91 8.95 12.22
N ASP A 110 6.66 8.52 13.24
CA ASP A 110 8.14 8.52 13.21
C ASP A 110 8.69 7.45 12.24
N PHE A 111 7.85 6.50 11.81
CA PHE A 111 8.20 5.46 10.86
C PHE A 111 8.27 6.00 9.42
N VAL A 112 9.47 6.13 8.87
CA VAL A 112 9.73 6.83 7.59
C VAL A 112 10.51 5.98 6.57
N GLU A 113 10.93 4.79 6.97
CA GLU A 113 11.74 3.88 6.19
C GLU A 113 11.02 3.41 4.92
N GLU A 114 11.68 3.60 3.77
CA GLU A 114 11.13 3.13 2.50
C GLU A 114 11.02 1.60 2.47
N PRO A 115 9.86 1.02 2.09
CA PRO A 115 9.71 -0.43 1.98
C PRO A 115 10.65 -1.05 0.95
N THR A 116 11.43 -2.07 1.36
CA THR A 116 12.44 -2.73 0.51
C THR A 116 12.04 -4.15 0.05
N TYR A 117 11.04 -4.78 0.67
CA TYR A 117 10.49 -6.12 0.40
C TYR A 117 11.53 -7.18 -0.02
N GLN A 118 12.66 -7.29 0.67
CA GLN A 118 13.76 -8.19 0.28
C GLN A 118 13.40 -9.68 0.47
N ASP A 119 12.58 -10.00 1.46
CA ASP A 119 12.20 -11.38 1.84
C ASP A 119 10.73 -11.69 1.52
N CYS A 120 10.19 -11.11 0.44
CA CYS A 120 8.79 -11.26 0.04
C CYS A 120 8.68 -12.18 -1.19
N ASP A 121 8.30 -13.43 -0.96
CA ASP A 121 8.27 -14.48 -2.00
C ASP A 121 7.22 -14.21 -3.10
N ASP A 122 6.08 -13.62 -2.73
CA ASP A 122 4.95 -13.33 -3.64
C ASP A 122 4.79 -11.83 -3.90
N LEU A 123 5.90 -11.16 -4.27
CA LEU A 123 5.89 -9.71 -4.47
C LEU A 123 5.22 -9.31 -5.80
N GLU A 124 4.00 -8.79 -5.70
CA GLU A 124 3.17 -8.32 -6.82
C GLU A 124 3.54 -6.89 -7.28
N ILE A 125 4.81 -6.62 -7.58
CA ILE A 125 5.28 -5.31 -8.08
C ILE A 125 6.41 -5.41 -9.12
N ILE A 126 6.34 -4.59 -10.16
CA ILE A 126 7.43 -4.49 -11.16
C ILE A 126 8.47 -3.50 -10.67
N ARG A 127 9.68 -3.99 -10.39
CA ARG A 127 10.83 -3.16 -10.01
C ARG A 127 11.63 -2.77 -11.24
N LYS A 128 12.23 -1.57 -11.21
CA LYS A 128 13.26 -1.23 -12.21
C LYS A 128 14.54 -2.01 -11.85
N GLU A 129 15.09 -2.77 -12.78
CA GLU A 129 16.43 -3.33 -12.63
C GLU A 129 17.46 -2.19 -12.60
N ASP A 130 18.34 -2.20 -11.60
CA ASP A 130 19.53 -1.35 -11.62
C ASP A 130 20.42 -1.78 -12.78
N ARG A 131 20.55 -0.93 -13.80
CA ARG A 131 21.47 -1.13 -14.94
C ARG A 131 22.96 -1.02 -14.55
N ALA A 132 23.32 -1.22 -13.28
CA ALA A 132 24.68 -1.15 -12.78
C ALA A 132 25.20 -2.57 -12.54
N GLY A 133 25.63 -3.28 -13.60
CA GLY A 133 26.30 -4.57 -13.39
C GLY A 133 26.55 -5.45 -14.62
N ARG A 134 25.90 -5.21 -15.77
CA ARG A 134 26.17 -6.00 -16.98
C ARG A 134 27.29 -5.39 -17.82
N HIS A 135 28.52 -5.43 -17.30
CA HIS A 135 29.70 -5.53 -18.17
C HIS A 135 30.15 -6.99 -18.15
N SER A 136 29.67 -7.77 -19.11
CA SER A 136 30.28 -9.06 -19.43
C SER A 136 31.71 -8.81 -19.94
N PRO A 137 32.72 -9.58 -19.51
CA PRO A 137 34.01 -9.55 -20.20
C PRO A 137 33.78 -10.10 -21.61
N ALA A 138 34.08 -9.28 -22.61
CA ALA A 138 34.16 -9.74 -23.99
C ALA A 138 35.18 -10.89 -24.04
N ALA A 139 34.77 -12.03 -24.56
CA ALA A 139 35.66 -13.13 -24.87
C ALA A 139 36.74 -12.60 -25.83
N ALA A 140 38.00 -12.64 -25.39
CA ALA A 140 39.15 -12.52 -26.27
C ALA A 140 39.43 -13.91 -26.87
N GLU A 141 39.77 -13.88 -28.16
CA GLU A 141 39.98 -14.99 -29.10
C GLU A 141 40.96 -16.07 -28.65
#